data_AF-A0AB38C8J6-F1
#
_entry.id   AF-A0AB38C8J6-F1
#
_cell.length_a   1.000
_cell.length_b   1.000
_cell.length_c   1.000
_cell.angle_alpha   90.00
_cell.angle_beta   90.00
_cell.angle_gamma   90.00
#
_symmetry.space_group_name_H-M   'P 1'
#
loop_
_entity.id
_entity.type
_entity.pdbx_description
1 polymer ?
#
loop_
_entity_poly.entity_id
_entity_poly.type
_entity_poly.pdbx_seq_one_letter_code
_entity_poly.pdbx_strand_id
1 'polypeptide(L)' 'MSVYGITIPGFAQMPRSLTTLLAKGEERAQALGFDAKNLLDARLAPDMHTLARQVESRALRRRKPCAG' A
#
# COMPACT_ATOMS: atom_id res chain seq x y z
N MET A 1 6.44 -8.43 -27.81
CA MET A 1 6.40 -7.67 -26.54
C MET A 1 6.97 -8.54 -25.43
N SER A 2 7.90 -8.04 -24.64
CA SER A 2 8.47 -8.80 -23.51
C SER A 2 7.54 -8.76 -22.30
N VAL A 3 7.43 -9.87 -21.58
CA VAL A 3 6.69 -9.98 -20.31
C VAL A 3 7.17 -8.90 -19.32
N TYR A 4 8.45 -8.56 -19.34
CA TYR A 4 9.03 -7.47 -18.53
C TYR A 4 8.43 -6.09 -18.87
N GLY A 5 8.27 -5.79 -20.16
CA GLY A 5 7.72 -4.49 -20.61
C GLY A 5 6.24 -4.29 -20.26
N ILE A 6 5.50 -5.36 -19.99
CA ILE A 6 4.09 -5.31 -19.62
C ILE A 6 3.92 -5.32 -18.10
N THR A 7 4.68 -6.17 -17.41
CA THR A 7 4.54 -6.39 -15.96
C THR A 7 5.08 -5.23 -15.12
N ILE A 8 6.20 -4.63 -15.51
CA ILE A 8 6.80 -3.53 -14.75
C ILE A 8 5.88 -2.30 -14.64
N PRO A 9 5.33 -1.74 -15.75
CA PRO A 9 4.42 -0.60 -15.65
C PRO A 9 3.10 -0.96 -14.95
N GLY A 10 2.56 -2.17 -15.18
CA GLY A 10 1.35 -2.65 -14.50
C GLY A 10 1.53 -2.77 -13.00
N PHE A 11 2.63 -3.36 -12.54
CA PHE A 11 2.92 -3.43 -11.12
C PHE A 11 3.25 -2.06 -10.54
N ALA A 12 3.88 -1.14 -11.28
CA ALA A 12 4.24 0.20 -10.80
C ALA A 12 3.04 1.14 -10.64
N GLN A 13 1.93 0.87 -11.35
CA GLN A 13 0.69 1.64 -11.20
C GLN A 13 0.04 1.45 -9.83
N MET A 14 -0.01 0.21 -9.32
CA MET A 14 -0.72 -0.10 -8.09
C MET A 14 -0.16 0.63 -6.83
N PRO A 15 1.16 0.71 -6.59
CA PRO A 15 1.73 1.49 -5.49
C PRO A 15 1.44 2.99 -5.62
N ARG A 16 1.47 3.54 -6.84
CA ARG A 16 1.18 4.96 -7.07
C ARG A 16 -0.27 5.29 -6.69
N SER A 17 -1.21 4.47 -7.13
CA SER A 17 -2.63 4.59 -6.73
C SER A 17 -2.80 4.46 -5.21
N LEU A 18 -2.05 3.55 -4.57
CA LEU A 18 -2.09 3.39 -3.12
C LEU A 18 -1.58 4.63 -2.37
N THR A 19 -0.49 5.25 -2.84
CA THR A 19 0.00 6.53 -2.30
C THR A 19 -1.05 7.63 -2.39
N THR A 20 -1.74 7.75 -3.53
CA THR A 20 -2.83 8.75 -3.67
C THR A 20 -4.01 8.49 -2.73
N LEU A 21 -4.29 7.23 -2.41
CA LEU A 21 -5.37 6.87 -1.48
C LEU A 21 -4.99 7.19 -0.02
N LEU A 22 -3.74 6.96 0.36
CA LEU A 22 -3.22 7.30 1.68
C LEU A 22 -3.24 8.81 1.93
N ALA A 23 -2.84 9.62 0.93
CA ALA A 23 -2.90 11.08 1.03
C ALA A 23 -4.33 11.59 1.27
N LYS A 24 -5.32 11.05 0.55
CA LYS A 24 -6.74 11.37 0.79
C LYS A 24 -7.24 10.91 2.17
N GLY A 25 -6.73 9.77 2.66
CA GLY A 25 -7.02 9.28 4.00
C GLY A 25 -6.52 10.25 5.08
N GLU A 26 -5.31 10.79 4.89
CA GLU A 26 -4.71 11.79 5.77
C GLU A 26 -5.49 13.13 5.73
N GLU A 27 -5.82 13.65 4.55
CA GLU A 27 -6.66 14.85 4.40
C GLU A 27 -8.02 14.67 5.11
N ARG A 28 -8.64 13.49 4.98
CA ARG A 28 -9.90 13.16 5.65
C ARG A 28 -9.73 13.07 7.17
N ALA A 29 -8.61 12.53 7.66
CA ALA A 29 -8.30 12.45 9.08
C ALA A 29 -8.14 13.84 9.70
N GLN A 30 -7.43 14.73 9.01
CA GLN A 30 -7.28 16.13 9.41
C GLN A 30 -8.63 16.86 9.43
N ALA A 31 -9.46 16.67 8.40
CA ALA A 31 -10.78 17.31 8.33
C ALA A 31 -11.76 16.84 9.41
N LEU A 32 -11.63 15.59 9.86
CA LEU A 32 -12.49 14.99 10.89
C LEU A 32 -11.88 15.03 12.30
N GLY A 33 -10.66 15.57 12.44
CA GLY A 33 -9.99 15.76 13.72
C GLY A 33 -9.52 14.48 14.41
N PHE A 34 -9.26 13.40 13.68
CA PHE A 34 -8.73 12.15 14.25
C PHE A 34 -7.29 11.88 13.78
N ASP A 35 -6.51 11.19 14.63
CA ASP A 35 -5.12 10.83 14.31
C ASP A 35 -5.07 9.87 13.12
N ALA A 36 -4.33 10.25 12.07
CA ALA A 36 -4.11 9.43 10.88
C ALA A 36 -3.48 8.07 11.22
N LYS A 37 -2.76 7.94 12.34
CA LYS A 37 -2.25 6.65 12.84
C LYS A 37 -3.36 5.63 13.08
N ASN A 38 -4.56 6.06 13.46
CA ASN A 38 -5.71 5.15 13.62
C ASN A 38 -6.07 4.45 12.31
N LEU A 39 -5.87 5.09 11.15
CA LEU A 39 -6.09 4.46 9.85
C LEU A 39 -4.99 3.46 9.49
N LEU A 40 -3.76 3.71 9.92
CA LEU A 40 -2.61 2.84 9.68
C LEU A 40 -2.67 1.56 10.53
N ASP A 41 -3.18 1.69 11.76
CA ASP A 41 -3.38 0.59 12.70
C ASP A 41 -4.72 -0.14 12.51
N ALA A 42 -5.61 0.42 11.68
CA ALA A 42 -6.88 -0.21 11.35
C ALA A 42 -6.68 -1.59 10.74
N ARG A 43 -7.53 -2.53 11.17
CA ARG A 43 -7.62 -3.89 10.63
C ARG A 43 -9.00 -4.09 10.03
N LEU A 44 -9.06 -4.73 8.87
CA LEU A 44 -10.33 -5.06 8.22
C LEU A 44 -11.06 -6.21 8.95
N ALA A 45 -10.31 -7.13 9.56
CA ALA A 45 -10.79 -8.20 10.40
C ALA A 45 -9.76 -8.50 11.51
N PRO A 46 -10.15 -9.07 12.67
CA PRO A 46 -9.23 -9.33 13.78
C PRO A 46 -8.06 -10.25 13.41
N ASP A 47 -8.25 -11.16 12.45
CA ASP A 47 -7.21 -12.07 11.93
C ASP A 47 -6.32 -11.43 10.83
N MET A 48 -6.61 -10.20 10.39
CA MET A 48 -5.84 -9.53 9.36
C MET A 48 -4.74 -8.64 9.92
N HIS A 49 -3.66 -8.50 9.15
CA HIS A 49 -2.60 -7.52 9.45
C HIS A 49 -3.12 -6.09 9.33
N THR A 50 -2.54 -5.19 10.14
CA THR A 50 -2.80 -3.75 10.05
C THR A 50 -2.46 -3.22 8.66
N LEU A 51 -3.10 -2.12 8.25
CA LEU A 51 -2.85 -1.50 6.95
C LEU A 51 -1.35 -1.23 6.74
N ALA A 52 -0.65 -0.71 7.76
CA ALA A 52 0.80 -0.48 7.71
C ALA A 52 1.60 -1.74 7.34
N ARG A 53 1.30 -2.88 7.98
CA ARG A 53 1.99 -4.16 7.76
C ARG A 53 1.62 -4.79 6.41
N GLN A 54 0.43 -4.52 5.88
CA GLN A 54 0.05 -4.92 4.52
C GLN A 54 0.83 -4.16 3.45
N VAL A 55 1.00 -2.84 3.63
CA VAL A 55 1.80 -1.98 2.75
C VAL A 55 3.27 -2.41 2.77
N GLU A 56 3.83 -2.64 3.96
CA GLU A 56 5.21 -3.09 4.13
C GLU A 56 5.47 -4.46 3.49
N SER A 57 4.59 -5.44 3.74
CA SER A 57 4.73 -6.77 3.14
C SER A 57 4.68 -6.73 1.61
N ARG A 58 3.90 -5.80 1.04
CA ARG A 58 3.81 -5.60 -0.41
C ARG A 58 5.03 -4.87 -0.98
N ALA A 59 5.60 -3.91 -0.24
CA ALA A 59 6.84 -3.25 -0.61
C ALA A 59 8.05 -4.21 -0.52
N LEU A 60 8.13 -5.03 0.54
CA LEU A 60 9.17 -6.03 0.73
C LEU A 60 9.16 -7.12 -0.35
N ARG A 61 7.97 -7.54 -0.80
CA ARG A 61 7.84 -8.48 -1.94
C ARG A 61 8.50 -7.99 -3.23
N ARG A 62 8.64 -6.66 -3.42
CA ARG A 62 9.37 -6.10 -4.56
C ARG A 62 10.89 -6.06 -4.35
N ARG A 63 11.35 -6.11 -3.09
CA ARG A 63 12.77 -6.04 -2.72
C ARG A 63 13.44 -7.41 -2.67
N LYS A 64 12.68 -8.50 -2.57
CA LYS A 64 13.21 -9.84 -2.82
C LYS A 64 13.42 -10.01 -4.32
N PRO A 65 14.67 -10.20 -4.79
CA PRO A 65 14.90 -10.52 -6.18
C PRO A 65 14.22 -11.85 -6.46
N CYS A 66 13.45 -11.93 -7.55
CA CYS A 66 13.13 -13.20 -8.17
C CYS A 66 14.44 -13.78 -8.68
N ALA A 67 15.19 -14.45 -7.80
CA ALA A 67 16.36 -15.25 -8.12
C ALA A 67 15.97 -16.70 -7.89
N GLY A 68 15.72 -17.38 -9.01
CA GLY A 68 15.54 -18.82 -9.17
C GLY A 68 15.94 -19.15 -10.59
#